data_AF-A0A9J6GXD1-F1
#
_entry.id   AF-A0A9J6GXD1-F1
#
_cell.length_a   1.000
_cell.length_b   1.000
_cell.length_c   1.000
_cell.angle_alpha   90.00
_cell.angle_beta   90.00
_cell.angle_gamma   90.00
#
_symmetry.space_group_name_H-M   'P 1'
#
loop_
_entity.id
_entity.type
_entity.pdbx_description
1 polymer ?
#
loop_
_entity_poly.entity_id
_entity_poly.type
_entity_poly.pdbx_seq_one_letter_code
_entity_poly.pdbx_strand_id
1 'polypeptide(L)'
;MDIHSVHDHITELQNIFGGHRTNAEEQFSDIMKTASEAADHLNVLISVPRQISRQAHRQNYRIQSPEEYYRVAIYVPYLDSLTLLWLAASLKAMRRVLNSSNCIQQK
;
A
#
# COMPACT_ATOMS: atom_id res chain seq x y z
N MET A 1 2.82 17.33 -22.99
CA MET A 1 2.72 16.98 -21.56
C MET A 1 4.03 17.42 -20.93
N ASP A 2 3.98 18.33 -19.97
CA ASP A 2 5.15 18.94 -19.34
C ASP A 2 5.70 18.02 -18.23
N ILE A 3 7.03 17.83 -18.19
CA ILE A 3 7.69 16.97 -17.19
C ILE A 3 7.50 17.51 -15.76
N HIS A 4 7.39 18.83 -15.61
CA HIS A 4 7.12 19.46 -14.31
C HIS A 4 5.73 19.10 -13.82
N SER A 5 4.72 19.21 -14.68
CA SER A 5 3.35 18.77 -14.38
C SER A 5 3.28 17.28 -14.05
N VAL A 6 4.04 16.41 -14.73
CA VAL A 6 4.10 14.98 -14.40
C VAL A 6 4.67 14.76 -12.99
N HIS A 7 5.71 15.52 -12.60
CA HIS A 7 6.29 15.44 -11.27
C HIS A 7 5.27 15.84 -10.19
N ASP A 8 4.55 16.94 -10.40
CA ASP A 8 3.55 17.43 -9.46
C ASP A 8 2.43 16.40 -9.25
N HIS A 9 1.95 15.76 -10.32
CA HIS A 9 0.95 14.70 -10.22
C HIS A 9 1.46 13.47 -9.47
N ILE A 10 2.73 13.10 -9.65
CA ILE A 10 3.34 12.00 -8.89
C ILE A 10 3.39 12.35 -7.40
N THR A 11 3.80 13.56 -7.04
CA THR A 11 3.84 14.03 -5.65
C THR A 11 2.44 14.08 -5.02
N GLU A 12 1.43 14.54 -5.77
CA GLU A 12 0.04 14.53 -5.34
C GLU A 12 -0.44 13.11 -5.05
N LEU A 13 -0.20 12.15 -5.96
CA LEU A 13 -0.54 10.75 -5.76
C LEU A 13 0.14 10.16 -4.52
N GLN A 14 1.41 10.51 -4.27
CA GLN A 14 2.13 10.08 -3.07
C GLN A 14 1.45 10.58 -1.79
N ASN A 15 1.02 11.85 -1.78
CA ASN A 15 0.33 12.43 -0.64
C ASN A 15 -1.02 11.75 -0.39
N ILE A 16 -1.77 11.47 -1.46
CA ILE A 16 -3.05 10.75 -1.39
C ILE A 16 -2.82 9.35 -0.80
N PHE A 17 -1.90 8.55 -1.36
CA PHE A 17 -1.65 7.20 -0.86
C PHE A 17 -1.07 7.20 0.55
N GLY A 18 -0.26 8.19 0.92
CA GLY A 18 0.21 8.40 2.28
C GLY A 18 -0.94 8.68 3.26
N GLY A 19 -1.87 9.56 2.88
CA GLY A 19 -3.08 9.83 3.65
C GLY A 19 -3.97 8.60 3.82
N HIS A 20 -4.19 7.86 2.73
CA HIS A 20 -4.92 6.59 2.75
C HIS A 20 -4.27 5.55 3.66
N ARG A 21 -2.92 5.54 3.73
CA ARG A 21 -2.18 4.60 4.55
C ARG A 21 -2.27 4.91 6.05
N THR A 22 -2.29 6.20 6.41
CA THR A 22 -2.46 6.66 7.80
C THR A 22 -3.90 6.45 8.28
N ASN A 23 -4.89 6.68 7.41
CA ASN A 23 -6.32 6.57 7.72
C ASN A 23 -6.93 5.29 7.12
N ALA A 24 -6.16 4.19 7.11
CA ALA A 24 -6.50 3.00 6.34
C ALA A 24 -7.80 2.30 6.77
N GLU A 25 -8.25 2.51 8.00
CA GLU A 25 -9.52 1.96 8.49
C GLU A 25 -10.72 2.68 7.85
N GLU A 26 -10.81 4.00 8.04
CA GLU A 26 -11.85 4.84 7.46
C GLU A 26 -11.90 4.72 5.93
N GLN A 27 -10.73 4.85 5.28
CA GLN A 27 -10.63 4.83 3.81
C GLN A 27 -10.96 3.47 3.21
N PHE A 28 -10.70 2.37 3.93
CA PHE A 28 -11.04 1.05 3.45
C PHE A 28 -12.53 0.72 3.63
N SER A 29 -13.21 1.37 4.59
CA SER A 29 -14.62 1.09 4.87
C SER A 29 -15.52 1.40 3.68
N ASP A 30 -15.27 2.51 2.97
CA ASP A 30 -16.01 2.86 1.74
C ASP A 30 -15.78 1.83 0.61
N ILE A 31 -14.55 1.34 0.47
CA ILE A 31 -14.19 0.29 -0.50
C ILE A 31 -14.92 -1.01 -0.13
N MET A 32 -14.91 -1.39 1.14
CA MET A 32 -15.56 -2.59 1.64
C MET A 32 -17.08 -2.50 1.48
N LYS A 33 -17.68 -1.35 1.73
CA LYS A 33 -19.11 -1.10 1.51
C LYS A 33 -19.48 -1.31 0.04
N THR A 34 -18.74 -0.70 -0.87
CA THR A 34 -18.96 -0.85 -2.32
C THR A 34 -18.80 -2.32 -2.76
N ALA A 35 -17.80 -3.03 -2.22
CA ALA A 35 -17.60 -4.44 -2.49
C ALA A 35 -18.75 -5.31 -1.93
N SER A 36 -19.28 -4.95 -0.75
CA SER A 36 -20.38 -5.65 -0.10
C SER A 36 -21.68 -5.48 -0.88
N GLU A 37 -21.99 -4.26 -1.32
CA GLU A 37 -23.14 -3.99 -2.21
C GLU A 37 -23.05 -4.81 -3.50
N ALA A 38 -21.87 -4.85 -4.13
CA ALA A 38 -21.66 -5.67 -5.33
C ALA A 38 -21.81 -7.18 -5.06
N ALA A 39 -21.33 -7.66 -3.91
CA ALA A 39 -21.45 -9.05 -3.52
C ALA A 39 -22.91 -9.43 -3.23
N ASP A 40 -23.67 -8.57 -2.56
CA ASP A 40 -25.10 -8.74 -2.29
C ASP A 40 -25.90 -8.83 -3.60
N HIS A 41 -25.61 -7.97 -4.58
CA HIS A 41 -26.22 -8.03 -5.90
C HIS A 41 -25.94 -9.35 -6.64
N LEU A 42 -24.79 -9.96 -6.38
CA LEU A 42 -24.40 -11.26 -6.94
C LEU A 42 -24.79 -12.45 -6.07
N ASN A 43 -25.42 -12.19 -4.91
CA ASN A 43 -25.74 -13.18 -3.88
C ASN A 43 -24.51 -13.99 -3.42
N VAL A 44 -23.38 -13.29 -3.25
CA VAL A 44 -22.09 -13.83 -2.79
C VAL A 44 -21.82 -13.36 -1.36
N LEU A 45 -21.52 -14.30 -0.46
CA LEU A 45 -21.11 -13.96 0.90
C LEU A 45 -19.63 -13.59 0.95
N ILE A 46 -19.33 -12.36 1.39
CA ILE A 46 -17.96 -11.96 1.73
C ILE A 46 -17.58 -12.60 3.06
N SER A 47 -16.56 -13.45 3.03
CA SER A 47 -16.07 -14.16 4.22
C SER A 47 -14.55 -14.23 4.21
N VAL A 48 -13.97 -14.37 5.40
CA VAL A 48 -12.52 -14.55 5.53
C VAL A 48 -12.13 -15.90 4.90
N PRO A 49 -11.10 -15.95 4.03
CA PRO A 49 -10.57 -17.19 3.51
C PRO A 49 -10.15 -18.14 4.63
N ARG A 50 -10.13 -19.45 4.34
CA ARG A 50 -9.73 -20.48 5.31
C ARG A 50 -8.38 -20.15 5.97
N GLN A 51 -8.39 -20.00 7.29
CA GLN A 51 -7.20 -19.91 8.12
C GLN A 51 -6.86 -21.31 8.67
N ILE A 52 -5.60 -21.72 8.54
CA ILE A 52 -5.09 -22.99 9.09
C ILE A 52 -3.88 -22.70 9.97
N SER A 53 -3.54 -23.61 10.89
CA SER A 53 -2.49 -23.40 11.90
C SER A 53 -1.14 -22.98 11.31
N ARG A 54 -0.78 -23.49 10.11
CA ARG A 54 0.42 -23.07 9.36
C ARG A 54 0.02 -22.65 7.95
N GLN A 55 0.17 -21.37 7.65
CA GLN A 55 0.10 -20.86 6.27
C GLN A 55 1.52 -20.62 5.75
N ALA A 56 1.83 -21.11 4.54
CA ALA A 56 3.16 -20.99 3.95
C ALA A 56 3.44 -19.62 3.33
N HIS A 57 2.39 -18.97 2.79
CA HIS A 57 2.52 -17.75 1.98
C HIS A 57 1.75 -16.56 2.53
N ARG A 58 0.99 -16.72 3.62
CA ARG A 58 0.14 -15.67 4.20
C ARG A 58 0.30 -15.63 5.72
N GLN A 59 0.07 -14.46 6.30
CA GLN A 59 0.08 -14.29 7.73
C GLN A 59 -1.28 -14.66 8.34
N ASN A 60 -1.23 -15.34 9.49
CA ASN A 60 -2.40 -15.63 10.30
C ASN A 60 -2.72 -14.42 11.20
N TYR A 61 -3.38 -13.41 10.63
CA TYR A 61 -3.87 -12.26 11.40
C TYR A 61 -4.91 -12.71 12.43
N ARG A 62 -4.86 -12.11 13.63
CA ARG A 62 -5.96 -12.17 14.60
C ARG A 62 -6.95 -11.06 14.24
N ILE A 63 -8.13 -11.44 13.77
CA ILE A 63 -9.09 -10.56 13.11
C ILE A 63 -10.50 -10.87 13.57
N GLN A 64 -11.34 -9.84 13.59
CA GLN A 64 -12.71 -9.88 14.10
C GLN A 64 -13.76 -9.79 12.99
N SER A 65 -13.38 -9.34 11.78
CA SER A 65 -14.29 -9.20 10.63
C SER A 65 -13.61 -9.46 9.27
N PRO A 66 -14.38 -9.77 8.21
CA PRO A 66 -13.87 -9.83 6.84
C PRO A 66 -13.24 -8.51 6.38
N GLU A 67 -13.81 -7.37 6.77
CA GLU A 67 -13.28 -6.04 6.47
C GLU A 67 -11.87 -5.88 7.04
N GLU A 68 -11.67 -6.22 8.31
CA GLU A 68 -10.37 -6.15 8.96
C GLU A 68 -9.35 -7.07 8.27
N TYR A 69 -9.77 -8.27 7.86
CA TYR A 69 -8.93 -9.20 7.10
C TYR A 69 -8.43 -8.57 5.81
N TYR A 70 -9.34 -8.11 4.95
CA TYR A 70 -8.97 -7.60 3.62
C TYR A 70 -8.19 -6.29 3.71
N ARG A 71 -8.46 -5.47 4.73
CA ARG A 71 -7.68 -4.27 5.02
C ARG A 71 -6.22 -4.61 5.30
N VAL A 72 -5.95 -5.54 6.22
CA VAL A 72 -4.58 -5.85 6.66
C VAL A 72 -3.86 -6.81 5.69
N ALA A 73 -4.58 -7.73 5.06
CA ALA A 73 -3.99 -8.73 4.17
C ALA A 73 -3.78 -8.24 2.73
N ILE A 74 -4.55 -7.23 2.29
CA ILE A 74 -4.52 -6.74 0.91
C ILE A 74 -4.28 -5.23 0.85
N TYR A 75 -5.18 -4.42 1.41
CA TYR A 75 -5.16 -2.97 1.20
C TYR A 75 -3.90 -2.30 1.75
N VAL A 76 -3.55 -2.57 3.01
CA VAL A 76 -2.35 -2.03 3.64
C VAL A 76 -1.07 -2.49 2.91
N PRO A 77 -0.86 -3.80 2.65
CA PRO A 77 0.28 -4.27 1.86
C PRO A 77 0.37 -3.66 0.46
N TYR A 78 -0.78 -3.40 -0.18
CA TYR A 78 -0.83 -2.76 -1.48
C TYR A 78 -0.38 -1.30 -1.42
N LEU A 79 -0.91 -0.50 -0.48
CA LEU A 79 -0.47 0.87 -0.25
C LEU A 79 1.01 0.94 0.15
N ASP A 80 1.45 0.00 0.98
CA ASP A 80 2.85 -0.16 1.35
C ASP A 80 3.70 -0.46 0.10
N SER A 81 3.26 -1.32 -0.82
CA SER A 81 3.99 -1.56 -2.07
C SER A 81 4.08 -0.31 -2.96
N LEU A 82 3.02 0.50 -2.99
CA LEU A 82 2.97 1.75 -3.75
C LEU A 82 3.80 2.87 -3.11
N THR A 83 4.13 2.79 -1.82
CA THR A 83 4.87 3.84 -1.09
C THR A 83 6.31 3.43 -0.74
N LEU A 84 6.55 2.19 -0.32
CA LEU A 84 7.89 1.63 -0.05
C LEU A 84 8.76 1.51 -1.30
N LEU A 85 8.17 1.29 -2.48
CA LEU A 85 8.91 1.35 -3.74
C LEU A 85 9.61 2.71 -3.91
N TRP A 86 9.00 3.78 -3.39
CA TRP A 86 9.53 5.14 -3.50
C TRP A 86 10.52 5.49 -2.40
N LEU A 87 10.29 5.10 -1.15
CA LEU A 87 11.29 5.27 -0.08
C LEU A 87 12.58 4.50 -0.40
N ALA A 88 12.46 3.26 -0.90
CA ALA A 88 13.62 2.47 -1.30
C ALA A 88 14.34 3.05 -2.53
N ALA A 89 13.60 3.59 -3.50
CA ALA A 89 14.19 4.29 -4.67
C ALA A 89 14.89 5.59 -4.26
N SER A 90 14.28 6.39 -3.39
CA SER A 90 14.85 7.63 -2.85
C SER A 90 16.06 7.37 -1.98
N LEU A 91 16.03 6.35 -1.11
CA LEU A 91 17.19 5.93 -0.33
C LEU A 91 18.31 5.36 -1.21
N LYS A 92 17.98 4.63 -2.29
CA LYS A 92 18.98 4.20 -3.31
C LYS A 92 19.59 5.38 -4.05
N ALA A 93 18.79 6.38 -4.42
CA ALA A 93 19.27 7.59 -5.07
C ALA A 93 20.18 8.41 -4.14
N MET A 94 19.76 8.60 -2.89
CA MET A 94 20.53 9.30 -1.86
C MET A 94 21.85 8.57 -1.53
N ARG A 95 21.81 7.23 -1.43
CA ARG A 95 23.01 6.39 -1.27
C ARG A 95 23.97 6.51 -2.46
N ARG A 96 23.47 6.61 -3.70
CA ARG A 96 24.32 6.87 -4.89
C ARG A 96 24.98 8.24 -4.84
N VAL A 97 24.23 9.29 -4.48
CA VAL A 97 24.75 10.67 -4.38
C VAL A 97 25.83 10.79 -3.30
N LEU A 98 25.63 10.14 -2.14
CA LEU A 98 26.64 10.10 -1.08
C LEU A 98 27.90 9.36 -1.52
N ASN A 99 27.76 8.23 -2.22
CA ASN A 99 28.88 7.47 -2.75
C ASN A 99 29.64 8.20 -3.89
N SER A 100 28.94 8.96 -4.74
CA SER A 100 29.59 9.76 -5.79
C SER A 100 30.30 11.00 -5.21
N SER A 101 29.74 11.60 -4.15
CA SER A 101 30.34 12.76 -3.48
C SER A 101 31.62 12.38 -2.72
N ASN A 102 31.65 11.20 -2.10
CA ASN A 102 32.87 10.63 -1.50
C ASN A 102 33.97 10.33 -2.53
N CYS A 103 33.63 10.08 -3.80
CA CYS A 103 34.60 9.86 -4.87
C CYS A 103 35.22 11.17 -5.38
N ILE A 104 34.51 12.30 -5.26
CA ILE A 104 34.98 13.64 -5.64
C ILE A 104 35.93 14.23 -4.58
N GLN A 105 35.78 13.84 -3.31
CA GLN A 105 36.60 14.32 -2.18
C GLN A 105 37.97 13.59 -2.04
N GLN A 106 38.32 12.67 -2.93
CA GLN A 106 39.57 11.90 -2.90
C GLN A 106 40.55 12.23 -4.05
N LYS A 107 40.50 13.44 -4.62
CA LYS A 107 41.40 13.88 -5.69
C LYS A 107 42.04 15.22 -5.33
#